data_AF-A0A2P6PHK1-F1
#
_entry.id   AF-A0A2P6PHK1-F1
#
_cell.length_a   1.000
_cell.length_b   1.000
_cell.length_c   1.000
_cell.angle_alpha   90.00
_cell.angle_beta   90.00
_cell.angle_gamma   90.00
#
_symmetry.space_group_name_H-M   'P 1'
#
loop_
_entity.id
_entity.type
_entity.pdbx_description
1 polymer ?
#
loop_
_entity_poly.entity_id
_entity_poly.type
_entity_poly.pdbx_seq_one_letter_code
_entity_poly.pdbx_strand_id
1 'polypeptide(L)'
;MQLDLQFHVEALEILLQGLCGVRREPLKVHEICLKSGPNLGAVPSEVRLICNLEQTEPTWIVRFVGGAMRGAGADQLSVLVRTMIESKASKNVLRLFYALGYKLDHELLRVGFAFHF
;
A
#
# COMPACT_ATOMS: atom_id res chain seq x y z
N MET A 1 -20.33 -16.62 -12.72
CA MET A 1 -19.63 -16.03 -11.56
C MET A 1 -18.71 -14.89 -11.96
N GLN A 2 -17.78 -15.06 -12.91
CA GLN A 2 -16.83 -14.01 -13.32
C GLN A 2 -17.46 -12.81 -14.05
N LEU A 3 -18.46 -13.04 -14.90
CA LEU A 3 -19.24 -12.00 -15.59
C LEU A 3 -20.08 -11.13 -14.64
N ASP A 4 -20.57 -11.74 -13.56
CA ASP A 4 -21.42 -11.07 -12.57
C ASP A 4 -20.61 -10.09 -11.72
N LEU A 5 -19.41 -10.50 -11.27
CA LEU A 5 -18.51 -9.62 -10.53
C LEU A 5 -18.09 -8.38 -11.33
N GLN A 6 -17.88 -8.55 -12.64
CA GLN A 6 -17.46 -7.46 -13.51
C GLN A 6 -18.57 -6.40 -13.66
N PHE A 7 -19.82 -6.82 -13.79
CA PHE A 7 -20.97 -5.91 -13.82
C PHE A 7 -21.09 -5.08 -12.53
N HIS A 8 -20.88 -5.71 -11.37
CA HIS A 8 -20.92 -5.01 -10.09
C HIS A 8 -19.80 -3.97 -9.95
N VAL A 9 -18.59 -4.26 -10.45
CA VAL A 9 -17.46 -3.32 -10.45
C VAL A 9 -17.74 -2.12 -11.37
N GLU A 10 -18.28 -2.35 -12.56
CA GLU A 10 -18.65 -1.28 -13.51
C GLU A 10 -19.77 -0.39 -12.95
N ALA A 11 -20.81 -0.99 -12.35
CA ALA A 11 -21.89 -0.23 -11.72
C ALA A 11 -21.37 0.63 -10.55
N LEU A 12 -20.48 0.07 -9.72
CA LEU A 12 -19.86 0.80 -8.62
C LEU A 12 -18.96 1.93 -9.13
N GLU A 13 -18.22 1.71 -10.21
CA GLU A 13 -17.41 2.74 -10.86
C GLU A 13 -18.26 3.94 -11.30
N ILE A 14 -19.39 3.70 -11.97
CA ILE A 14 -20.30 4.76 -12.42
C ILE A 14 -20.86 5.54 -11.22
N LEU A 15 -21.26 4.82 -10.16
CA LEU A 15 -21.80 5.44 -8.96
C LEU A 15 -20.74 6.31 -8.26
N LEU A 16 -19.54 5.80 -8.07
CA LEU A 16 -18.43 6.56 -7.48
C LEU A 16 -18.10 7.78 -8.34
N GLN A 17 -18.00 7.63 -9.66
CA GLN A 17 -17.78 8.73 -10.59
C GLN A 17 -18.81 9.87 -10.44
N GLY A 18 -20.07 9.52 -10.19
CA GLY A 18 -21.13 10.49 -9.89
C GLY A 18 -20.98 11.16 -8.52
N LEU A 19 -20.57 10.41 -7.49
CA LEU A 19 -20.39 10.92 -6.13
C LEU A 19 -19.13 11.77 -5.95
N CYS A 20 -18.01 11.38 -6.56
CA CYS A 20 -16.74 12.11 -6.45
C CYS A 20 -16.75 13.41 -7.24
N GLY A 21 -17.54 13.47 -8.32
CA GLY A 21 -17.50 14.58 -9.28
C GLY A 21 -16.19 14.69 -10.09
N VAL A 22 -15.19 13.84 -9.80
CA VAL A 22 -13.90 13.79 -10.52
C VAL A 22 -13.74 12.47 -11.27
N ARG A 23 -12.98 12.49 -12.36
CA ARG A 23 -12.69 11.29 -13.14
C ARG A 23 -11.86 10.30 -12.32
N ARG A 24 -12.13 9.01 -12.51
CA ARG A 24 -11.25 7.95 -12.02
C ARG A 24 -9.84 8.11 -12.59
N GLU A 25 -8.85 7.73 -11.80
CA GLU A 25 -7.47 7.59 -12.24
C GLU A 25 -7.10 6.11 -12.30
N PRO A 26 -6.46 5.63 -13.38
CA PRO A 26 -5.98 4.26 -13.44
C PRO A 26 -4.91 4.04 -12.37
N LEU A 27 -4.90 2.84 -11.80
CA LEU A 27 -3.94 2.44 -10.78
C LEU A 27 -3.28 1.14 -11.21
N LYS A 28 -1.95 1.15 -11.31
CA LYS A 28 -1.13 -0.05 -11.45
C LYS A 28 0.09 0.08 -10.58
N VAL A 29 0.13 -0.66 -9.48
CA VAL A 29 1.16 -0.52 -8.45
C VAL A 29 1.83 -1.87 -8.23
N HIS A 30 3.15 -1.87 -8.31
CA HIS A 30 3.98 -2.98 -7.88
C HIS A 30 4.43 -2.73 -6.43
N GLU A 31 4.14 -3.68 -5.55
CA GLU A 31 4.43 -3.63 -4.13
C GLU A 31 5.26 -4.85 -3.71
N ILE A 32 6.45 -4.61 -3.15
CA ILE A 32 7.31 -5.64 -2.54
C ILE A 32 7.21 -5.49 -1.02
N CYS A 33 6.64 -6.49 -0.36
CA CYS A 33 6.45 -6.50 1.08
C CYS A 33 7.63 -7.22 1.76
N LEU A 34 8.22 -6.55 2.74
CA LEU A 34 9.34 -7.04 3.54
C LEU A 34 8.91 -7.20 4.99
N LYS A 35 9.39 -8.26 5.61
CA LYS A 35 9.22 -8.53 7.05
C LYS A 35 10.55 -8.43 7.79
N SER A 36 10.48 -7.99 9.03
CA SER A 36 11.65 -7.98 9.91
C SER A 36 12.17 -9.40 10.15
N GLY A 37 13.50 -9.57 10.09
CA GLY A 37 14.16 -10.78 10.56
C GLY A 37 14.36 -10.76 12.09
N PRO A 38 14.81 -11.90 12.67
CA PRO A 38 14.97 -12.04 14.13
C PRO A 38 15.88 -10.99 14.78
N ASN A 39 16.79 -10.40 14.01
CA ASN A 39 17.80 -9.46 14.50
C ASN A 39 17.30 -8.00 14.60
N LEU A 40 16.05 -7.72 14.20
CA LEU A 40 15.48 -6.37 14.12
C LEU A 40 14.54 -6.01 15.29
N GLY A 41 14.53 -6.83 16.34
CA GLY A 41 13.72 -6.63 17.54
C GLY A 41 12.43 -7.48 17.57
N ALA A 42 11.76 -7.47 18.72
CA ALA A 42 10.61 -8.34 18.99
C ALA A 42 9.29 -7.87 18.36
N VAL A 43 9.21 -6.60 17.95
CA VAL A 43 7.99 -6.02 17.35
C VAL A 43 8.07 -6.16 15.84
N PRO A 44 7.10 -6.84 15.19
CA PRO A 44 7.05 -6.93 13.74
C PRO A 44 6.94 -5.53 13.12
N SER A 45 7.86 -5.20 12.22
CA SER A 45 7.78 -4.02 11.37
C SER A 45 7.50 -4.44 9.93
N GLU A 46 6.60 -3.71 9.29
CA GLU A 46 6.22 -3.93 7.91
C GLU A 46 6.83 -2.82 7.06
N VAL A 47 7.68 -3.22 6.11
CA VAL A 47 8.27 -2.31 5.13
C VAL A 47 7.79 -2.71 3.75
N ARG A 48 7.26 -1.75 3.01
CA ARG A 48 6.80 -1.95 1.63
C ARG A 48 7.64 -1.10 0.70
N LEU A 49 8.14 -1.69 -0.38
CA LEU A 49 8.69 -0.95 -1.51
C LEU A 49 7.58 -0.84 -2.56
N ILE A 50 7.24 0.38 -2.95
CA ILE A 50 6.07 0.65 -3.77
C ILE A 50 6.51 1.39 -5.02
N CYS A 51 6.04 0.93 -6.18
CA CYS A 51 6.30 1.56 -7.47
C CYS A 51 4.97 1.74 -8.23
N ASN A 52 4.61 2.99 -8.53
CA ASN A 52 3.47 3.28 -9.39
C ASN A 52 3.91 3.15 -10.86
N LEU A 53 3.37 2.14 -11.55
CA LEU A 53 3.68 1.81 -12.92
C LEU A 53 2.88 2.64 -13.95
N GLU A 54 1.88 3.41 -13.52
CA GLU A 54 1.16 4.36 -14.39
C GLU A 54 1.96 5.66 -14.63
N GLN A 55 3.05 5.88 -13.87
CA GLN A 55 3.92 7.03 -14.08
C GLN A 55 4.83 6.83 -15.29
N THR A 56 5.05 7.88 -16.08
CA THR A 56 5.98 7.85 -17.23
C THR A 56 7.41 7.47 -16.83
N GLU A 57 7.83 7.92 -15.64
CA GLU A 57 9.12 7.58 -15.03
C GLU A 57 8.88 6.97 -13.64
N PRO A 58 8.63 5.65 -13.54
CA PRO A 58 8.31 5.01 -12.28
C PRO A 58 9.46 5.14 -11.27
N THR A 59 9.14 5.64 -10.08
CA THR A 59 10.08 5.71 -8.95
C THR A 59 9.64 4.78 -7.83
N TRP A 60 10.61 4.35 -7.02
CA TRP A 60 10.34 3.54 -5.83
C TRP A 60 10.16 4.44 -4.61
N ILE A 61 9.20 4.06 -3.77
CA ILE A 61 8.97 4.66 -2.45
C ILE A 61 9.12 3.55 -1.43
N VAL A 62 9.76 3.85 -0.30
CA VAL A 62 9.70 3.05 0.91
C VAL A 62 8.53 3.53 1.74
N ARG A 63 7.66 2.62 2.15
CA ARG A 63 6.62 2.88 3.14
C ARG A 63 6.86 1.99 4.36
N PHE A 64 7.11 2.62 5.50
CA PHE A 64 7.08 1.95 6.80
C PHE A 64 5.66 2.02 7.36
N VAL A 65 5.14 0.88 7.82
CA VAL A 65 3.83 0.80 8.47
C VAL A 65 4.02 0.33 9.91
N GLY A 66 3.78 1.25 10.84
CA GLY A 66 3.87 0.98 12.28
C GLY A 66 2.75 0.07 12.78
N GLY A 67 2.82 -0.29 14.06
CA GLY A 67 1.76 -1.02 14.74
C GLY A 67 0.46 -0.22 14.83
N ALA A 68 -0.64 -0.92 15.14
CA ALA A 68 -1.90 -0.29 15.51
C ALA A 68 -1.71 0.65 16.72
N MET A 69 -2.40 1.80 16.71
CA MET A 69 -2.55 2.65 17.88
C MET A 69 -3.18 1.85 19.03
N ARG A 70 -2.76 2.11 20.27
CA ARG A 70 -3.23 1.40 21.47
C ARG A 70 -3.54 2.39 22.60
N GLY A 71 -4.35 1.95 23.56
CA GLY A 71 -4.71 2.70 24.77
C GLY A 71 -6.07 3.40 24.63
N ALA A 72 -6.48 4.11 25.68
CA ALA A 72 -7.83 4.67 25.81
C ALA A 72 -8.27 5.57 24.64
N GLY A 73 -7.32 6.24 23.96
CA GLY A 73 -7.60 7.03 22.76
C GLY A 73 -7.92 6.18 21.52
N ALA A 74 -7.35 4.97 21.41
CA ALA A 74 -7.68 4.02 20.34
C ALA A 74 -9.08 3.41 20.53
N ASP A 75 -9.47 3.13 21.78
CA ASP A 75 -10.76 2.53 22.12
C ASP A 75 -11.96 3.44 21.81
N GLN A 76 -11.72 4.75 21.67
CA GLN A 76 -12.74 5.74 21.32
C GLN A 76 -12.93 5.93 19.81
N LEU A 77 -12.07 5.34 18.98
CA LEU A 77 -12.14 5.46 17.53
C LEU A 77 -12.85 4.24 16.93
N SER A 78 -13.78 4.49 16.01
CA SER A 78 -14.44 3.44 15.23
C SER A 78 -13.55 2.86 14.11
N VAL A 79 -12.29 3.28 14.03
CA VAL A 79 -11.36 2.96 12.95
C VAL A 79 -9.97 2.59 13.48
N LEU A 80 -9.29 1.70 12.75
CA LEU A 80 -7.90 1.35 13.01
C LEU A 80 -6.98 2.47 12.54
N VAL A 81 -6.16 3.02 13.45
CA VAL A 81 -5.12 4.01 13.11
C VAL A 81 -3.74 3.37 13.21
N ARG A 82 -2.90 3.58 12.18
CA ARG A 82 -1.50 3.12 12.13
C ARG A 82 -0.61 4.28 11.69
N THR A 83 0.60 4.36 12.24
CA THR A 83 1.63 5.29 11.75
C THR A 83 2.14 4.85 10.39
N MET A 84 2.22 5.78 9.45
CA MET A 84 2.79 5.56 8.12
C MET A 84 3.87 6.61 7.84
N ILE A 85 5.03 6.16 7.37
CA ILE A 85 6.13 7.05 6.97
C ILE A 85 6.58 6.64 5.58
N GLU A 86 6.72 7.63 4.69
CA GLU A 86 7.14 7.42 3.31
C GLU A 86 8.41 8.17 2.98
N SER A 87 9.23 7.59 2.11
CA SER A 87 10.41 8.24 1.56
C SER A 87 10.71 7.75 0.15
N LYS A 88 11.22 8.64 -0.70
CA LYS A 88 11.72 8.26 -2.02
C LYS A 88 12.91 7.31 -1.88
N ALA A 89 13.00 6.35 -2.80
CA ALA A 89 13.98 5.29 -2.76
C ALA A 89 14.81 5.25 -4.06
N SER A 90 16.09 4.91 -3.91
CA SER A 90 16.94 4.60 -5.06
C SER A 90 16.76 3.14 -5.50
N LYS A 91 17.30 2.79 -6.68
CA LYS A 91 17.24 1.43 -7.24
C LYS A 91 17.85 0.34 -6.34
N ASN A 92 18.68 0.71 -5.35
CA ASN A 92 19.36 -0.23 -4.46
C ASN A 92 18.63 -0.46 -3.12
N VAL A 93 17.43 0.09 -2.95
CA VAL A 93 16.73 0.07 -1.66
C VAL A 93 16.43 -1.34 -1.15
N LEU A 94 16.13 -2.30 -2.02
CA LEU A 94 15.89 -3.69 -1.63
C LEU A 94 17.15 -4.32 -1.00
N ARG A 95 18.32 -4.07 -1.60
CA ARG A 95 19.61 -4.55 -1.07
C ARG A 95 19.93 -3.95 0.29
N LEU A 96 19.62 -2.66 0.48
CA LEU A 96 19.76 -2.00 1.78
C LEU A 96 18.92 -2.70 2.85
N PHE A 97 17.64 -2.97 2.58
CA PHE A 97 16.77 -3.64 3.56
C PHE A 97 17.20 -5.07 3.86
N TYR A 98 17.70 -5.81 2.87
CA TYR A 98 18.31 -7.12 3.11
C TYR A 98 19.54 -7.02 4.03
N ALA A 99 20.42 -6.04 3.82
CA ALA A 99 21.58 -5.80 4.68
C ALA A 99 21.17 -5.41 6.11
N LEU A 100 20.04 -4.72 6.28
CA LEU A 100 19.45 -4.41 7.58
C LEU A 100 18.80 -5.64 8.27
N GLY A 101 18.66 -6.77 7.57
CA GLY A 101 18.08 -7.99 8.12
C GLY A 101 16.59 -8.18 7.85
N TYR A 102 15.99 -7.37 6.97
CA TYR A 102 14.66 -7.66 6.44
C TYR A 102 14.73 -8.79 5.41
N LYS A 103 13.62 -9.51 5.26
CA LYS A 103 13.47 -10.57 4.25
C LYS A 103 12.27 -10.28 3.38
N LEU A 104 12.32 -10.71 2.12
CA LEU A 104 11.15 -10.73 1.26
C LEU A 104 10.07 -11.59 1.92
N ASP A 105 8.87 -11.03 2.00
CA ASP A 105 7.70 -11.77 2.47
C ASP A 105 6.85 -12.20 1.26
N HIS A 106 6.38 -11.23 0.48
CA HIS A 106 5.60 -11.45 -0.73
C HIS A 106 5.67 -10.23 -1.67
N GLU A 107 5.21 -10.41 -2.90
CA GLU A 107 5.15 -9.38 -3.94
C GLU A 107 3.73 -9.34 -4.53
N LEU A 108 3.23 -8.15 -4.84
CA LEU A 108 1.89 -7.92 -5.38
C LEU A 108 1.93 -6.97 -6.55
N LEU A 109 1.17 -7.30 -7.60
CA LEU A 109 0.77 -6.34 -8.63
C LEU A 109 -0.70 -5.99 -8.40
N ARG A 110 -0.96 -4.73 -8.05
CA ARG A 110 -2.30 -4.20 -7.81
C ARG A 110 -2.74 -3.42 -9.03
N VAL A 111 -3.88 -3.78 -9.59
CA VAL A 111 -4.51 -3.09 -10.73
C VAL A 111 -5.90 -2.64 -10.33
N GLY A 112 -6.27 -1.43 -10.68
CA GLY A 112 -7.59 -0.89 -10.40
C GLY A 112 -7.70 0.57 -10.81
N PHE A 113 -8.51 1.31 -10.07
CA PHE A 113 -8.69 2.74 -10.25
C PHE A 113 -8.89 3.42 -8.90
N ALA A 114 -8.59 4.71 -8.83
CA ALA A 114 -8.76 5.56 -7.66
C ALA A 114 -9.63 6.77 -7.99
N PHE A 115 -10.31 7.29 -6.97
CA PHE A 115 -11.01 8.57 -7.02
C PHE A 115 -10.46 9.46 -5.91
N HIS A 116 -10.26 10.74 -6.22
CA HIS A 116 -9.84 11.75 -5.27
C HIS A 116 -11.08 12.51 -4.78
N PHE A 117 -11.28 12.56 -3.47
CA PHE A 117 -12.41 13.24 -2.82
C PHE A 117 -11.93 14.38 -1.95
#